data_AF-A0A7X6PE63-F1
#
_entry.id   AF-A0A7X6PE63-F1
#
_cell.length_a   1.000
_cell.length_b   1.000
_cell.length_c   1.000
_cell.angle_alpha   90.00
_cell.angle_beta   90.00
_cell.angle_gamma   90.00
#
_symmetry.space_group_name_H-M   'P 1'
#
loop_
_entity.id
_entity.type
_entity.pdbx_description
1 polymer ?
#
loop_
_entity_poly.entity_id
_entity_poly.type
_entity_poly.pdbx_seq_one_letter_code
_entity_poly.pdbx_strand_id
1 'polypeptide(L)'
;MKFTHNQLMELSTDYGIIDIFCFDGGWVQKSNIKTRPFNQDVRMDELVGKIRSKQPGALVVDRAVYGKNQNYLTPENMVPDQMLPYPWESCIILGGGWSFSYNAIMMPERRLIHMLADIVAKGGNMLLNIGPGPDGTWYDEAYDRLRETGEWLRINGNAIYNTRPIAPYTDGKLRFTRGKDGSAYIIYLLDENEKLPSSVRISGFIP
;
A
#
# COMPACT_ATOMS: atom_id res chain seq x y z
N MET A 1 -23.46 17.33 3.49
CA MET A 1 -22.39 17.42 4.51
C MET A 1 -22.70 16.68 5.80
N LYS A 2 -23.84 16.96 6.46
CA LYS A 2 -24.24 16.32 7.73
C LYS A 2 -24.25 14.78 7.67
N PHE A 3 -24.75 14.21 6.57
CA PHE A 3 -24.77 12.76 6.35
C PHE A 3 -23.37 12.12 6.46
N THR A 4 -22.42 12.57 5.63
CA THR A 4 -21.03 12.05 5.61
C THR A 4 -20.35 12.17 6.98
N HIS A 5 -20.48 13.32 7.64
CA HIS A 5 -19.89 13.51 8.97
C HIS A 5 -20.50 12.55 9.99
N ASN A 6 -21.83 12.37 9.98
CA ASN A 6 -22.50 11.47 10.90
C ASN A 6 -22.06 10.01 10.71
N GLN A 7 -21.95 9.54 9.46
CA GLN A 7 -21.48 8.17 9.21
C GLN A 7 -20.04 7.95 9.69
N LEU A 8 -19.16 8.93 9.47
CA LEU A 8 -17.78 8.83 9.95
C LEU A 8 -17.68 8.91 11.48
N MET A 9 -18.61 9.63 12.13
CA MET A 9 -18.70 9.63 13.59
C MET A 9 -19.17 8.28 14.14
N GLU A 10 -20.16 7.65 13.51
CA GLU A 10 -20.63 6.30 13.86
C GLU A 10 -19.48 5.29 13.77
N LEU A 11 -18.72 5.29 12.66
CA LEU A 11 -17.51 4.46 12.54
C LEU A 11 -16.50 4.75 13.64
N SER A 12 -16.29 6.03 13.97
CA SER A 12 -15.32 6.45 14.99
C SER A 12 -15.73 6.11 16.42
N THR A 13 -16.96 5.68 16.69
CA THR A 13 -17.45 5.39 18.05
C THR A 13 -17.90 3.95 18.25
N ASP A 14 -18.56 3.36 17.24
CA ASP A 14 -19.37 2.15 17.45
C ASP A 14 -18.63 0.87 17.03
N TYR A 15 -17.47 1.01 16.37
CA TYR A 15 -16.72 -0.09 15.75
C TYR A 15 -15.34 -0.35 16.40
N GLY A 16 -15.12 0.19 17.61
CA GLY A 16 -13.87 0.01 18.35
C GLY A 16 -12.77 0.98 17.90
N ILE A 17 -11.52 0.54 18.00
CA ILE A 17 -10.37 1.35 17.56
C ILE A 17 -10.24 1.22 16.05
N ILE A 18 -10.18 2.35 15.35
CA ILE A 18 -9.93 2.41 13.91
C ILE A 18 -8.60 3.11 13.69
N ASP A 19 -7.62 2.37 13.17
CA ASP A 19 -6.27 2.88 12.93
C ASP A 19 -6.17 3.73 11.66
N ILE A 20 -6.96 3.42 10.62
CA ILE A 20 -6.85 4.06 9.31
C ILE A 20 -8.23 4.39 8.75
N PHE A 21 -8.43 5.67 8.40
CA PHE A 21 -9.53 6.13 7.56
C PHE A 21 -9.01 6.36 6.15
N CYS A 22 -9.32 5.43 5.24
CA CYS A 22 -8.93 5.49 3.83
C CYS A 22 -10.04 6.15 3.00
N PHE A 23 -9.91 7.45 2.74
CA PHE A 23 -10.85 8.21 1.94
C PHE A 23 -10.47 8.20 0.46
N ASP A 24 -11.49 8.01 -0.37
CA ASP A 24 -11.38 7.99 -1.83
C ASP A 24 -12.41 8.92 -2.48
N GLY A 25 -12.23 9.18 -3.78
CA GLY A 25 -13.07 10.09 -4.55
C GLY A 25 -12.40 11.44 -4.76
N GLY A 26 -11.26 11.44 -5.48
CA GLY A 26 -10.40 12.60 -5.78
C GLY A 26 -11.09 13.89 -6.27
N TRP A 27 -12.35 13.80 -6.68
CA TRP A 27 -13.20 14.89 -7.15
C TRP A 27 -14.05 15.53 -6.05
N VAL A 28 -14.18 14.91 -4.87
CA VAL A 28 -14.98 15.38 -3.74
C VAL A 28 -14.17 16.43 -2.95
N GLN A 29 -14.09 17.63 -3.52
CA GLN A 29 -13.30 18.73 -2.96
C GLN A 29 -13.97 20.08 -3.21
N LYS A 30 -13.38 21.15 -2.67
CA LYS A 30 -13.77 22.52 -2.98
C LYS A 30 -13.74 22.73 -4.49
N SER A 31 -14.72 23.48 -5.01
CA SER A 31 -14.77 23.79 -6.43
C SER A 31 -13.49 24.51 -6.87
N ASN A 32 -12.96 24.07 -8.00
CA ASN A 32 -11.95 24.78 -8.77
C ASN A 32 -12.52 24.92 -10.19
N ILE A 33 -12.92 26.14 -10.56
CA ILE A 33 -13.71 26.44 -11.78
C ILE A 33 -13.08 25.86 -13.06
N LYS A 34 -11.76 25.62 -13.07
CA LYS A 34 -11.06 25.05 -14.24
C LYS A 34 -11.15 23.52 -14.38
N THR A 35 -11.32 22.77 -13.30
CA THR A 35 -11.23 21.29 -13.31
C THR A 35 -12.32 20.58 -12.51
N ARG A 36 -13.05 21.32 -11.65
CA ARG A 36 -14.04 20.82 -10.68
C ARG A 36 -15.17 21.86 -10.54
N PRO A 37 -16.17 21.85 -11.44
CA PRO A 37 -17.22 22.87 -11.47
C PRO A 37 -18.23 22.74 -10.30
N PHE A 38 -18.33 21.58 -9.66
CA PHE A 38 -19.22 21.36 -8.53
C PHE A 38 -18.47 21.47 -7.20
N ASN A 39 -19.01 22.24 -6.26
CA ASN A 39 -18.45 22.33 -4.91
C ASN A 39 -18.92 21.14 -4.06
N GLN A 40 -17.99 20.26 -3.69
CA GLN A 40 -18.25 19.09 -2.87
C GLN A 40 -17.35 19.08 -1.61
N ASP A 41 -17.04 20.28 -1.08
CA ASP A 41 -16.16 20.44 0.08
C ASP A 41 -16.65 19.70 1.32
N VAL A 42 -15.96 18.60 1.69
CA VAL A 42 -16.27 17.79 2.88
C VAL A 42 -15.86 18.43 4.21
N ARG A 43 -15.27 19.62 4.19
CA ARG A 43 -14.72 20.30 5.37
C ARG A 43 -13.74 19.40 6.10
N MET A 44 -12.77 18.87 5.35
CA MET A 44 -11.85 17.81 5.80
C MET A 44 -11.16 18.14 7.13
N ASP A 45 -10.74 19.39 7.33
CA ASP A 45 -10.13 19.84 8.59
C ASP A 45 -11.05 19.65 9.80
N GLU A 46 -12.32 20.02 9.68
CA GLU A 46 -13.29 19.83 10.77
C GLU A 46 -13.56 18.34 10.97
N LEU A 47 -13.75 17.60 9.88
CA LEU A 47 -14.06 16.18 9.91
C LEU A 47 -12.95 15.39 10.63
N VAL A 48 -11.70 15.59 10.21
CA VAL A 48 -10.55 14.92 10.81
C VAL A 48 -10.34 15.36 12.26
N GLY A 49 -10.63 16.63 12.59
CA GLY A 49 -10.64 17.10 13.98
C GLY A 49 -11.63 16.32 14.86
N LYS A 50 -12.84 16.05 14.36
CA LYS A 50 -13.83 15.23 15.06
C LYS A 50 -13.39 13.77 15.18
N ILE A 51 -12.91 13.16 14.09
CA ILE A 51 -12.40 11.79 14.09
C ILE A 51 -11.30 11.64 15.15
N ARG A 52 -10.27 12.49 15.11
CA ARG A 52 -9.13 12.43 16.05
C ARG A 52 -9.50 12.77 17.49
N SER A 53 -10.61 13.47 17.73
CA SER A 53 -11.15 13.64 19.10
C SER A 53 -11.66 12.33 19.71
N LYS A 54 -12.03 11.35 18.88
CA LYS A 54 -12.48 10.01 19.28
C LYS A 54 -11.40 8.94 19.08
N GLN A 55 -10.59 9.09 18.04
CA GLN A 55 -9.56 8.16 17.60
C GLN A 55 -8.23 8.91 17.43
N PRO A 56 -7.52 9.28 18.52
CA PRO A 56 -6.36 10.19 18.45
C PRO A 56 -5.20 9.70 17.57
N GLY A 57 -5.04 8.37 17.44
CA GLY A 57 -4.01 7.74 16.61
C GLY A 57 -4.39 7.52 15.15
N ALA A 58 -5.62 7.85 14.75
CA ALA A 58 -6.11 7.53 13.42
C ALA A 58 -5.30 8.22 12.30
N LEU A 59 -4.76 7.39 11.41
CA LEU A 59 -4.20 7.82 10.14
C LEU A 59 -5.34 8.15 9.18
N VAL A 60 -5.18 9.26 8.48
CA VAL A 60 -6.10 9.69 7.41
C VAL A 60 -5.33 9.62 6.11
N VAL A 61 -5.84 8.78 5.23
CA VAL A 61 -5.37 8.66 3.86
C VAL A 61 -6.43 9.32 3.01
N ASP A 62 -6.03 10.30 2.23
CA ASP A 62 -6.98 11.04 1.40
C ASP A 62 -6.42 11.21 0.01
N ARG A 63 -7.23 10.87 -0.99
CA ARG A 63 -6.93 11.10 -2.41
C ARG A 63 -7.60 12.37 -2.94
N ALA A 64 -8.51 12.97 -2.16
CA ALA A 64 -9.39 14.07 -2.56
C ALA A 64 -8.90 15.44 -2.13
N VAL A 65 -8.34 15.59 -0.93
CA VAL A 65 -7.95 16.89 -0.40
C VAL A 65 -6.51 16.85 0.10
N TYR A 66 -5.61 17.37 -0.72
CA TYR A 66 -4.24 17.63 -0.29
C TYR A 66 -4.23 18.61 0.91
N GLY A 67 -3.49 18.26 1.95
CA GLY A 67 -3.36 19.11 3.13
C GLY A 67 -2.78 18.40 4.34
N LYS A 68 -2.72 19.13 5.46
CA LYS A 68 -2.10 18.71 6.72
C LYS A 68 -2.64 17.41 7.33
N ASN A 69 -3.82 16.96 6.90
CA ASN A 69 -4.45 15.77 7.45
C ASN A 69 -4.00 14.48 6.75
N GLN A 70 -3.43 14.59 5.55
CA GLN A 70 -2.98 13.46 4.75
C GLN A 70 -1.70 12.86 5.34
N ASN A 71 -1.79 11.63 5.85
CA ASN A 71 -0.69 10.95 6.53
C ASN A 71 0.29 10.26 5.57
N TYR A 72 -0.19 9.73 4.46
CA TYR A 72 0.62 9.14 3.39
C TYR A 72 -0.09 9.22 2.04
N LEU A 73 0.66 9.01 0.96
CA LEU A 73 0.14 9.02 -0.41
C LEU A 73 -0.03 7.61 -0.98
N THR A 74 -0.96 7.46 -1.93
CA THR A 74 -1.29 6.15 -2.51
C THR A 74 -1.07 6.12 -4.02
N PRO A 75 0.16 5.84 -4.51
CA PRO A 75 0.37 5.47 -5.90
C PRO A 75 -0.50 4.26 -6.24
N GLU A 76 -1.51 4.46 -7.09
CA GLU A 76 -2.52 3.44 -7.34
C GLU A 76 -2.05 2.42 -8.37
N ASN A 77 -2.10 1.13 -8.01
CA ASN A 77 -1.81 -0.01 -8.88
C ASN A 77 -0.46 0.08 -9.60
N MET A 78 0.52 0.72 -8.95
CA MET A 78 1.84 0.97 -9.50
C MET A 78 2.91 1.04 -8.40
N VAL A 79 4.14 0.73 -8.78
CA VAL A 79 5.32 0.99 -7.97
C VAL A 79 6.05 2.19 -8.56
N PRO A 80 6.33 3.26 -7.79
CA PRO A 80 7.14 4.37 -8.26
C PRO A 80 8.49 3.89 -8.80
N ASP A 81 9.01 4.56 -9.83
CA ASP A 81 10.32 4.20 -10.42
C ASP A 81 11.47 4.45 -9.43
N GLN A 82 11.35 5.49 -8.62
CA GLN A 82 12.33 5.90 -7.63
C GLN A 82 11.73 5.87 -6.21
N MET A 83 12.60 5.82 -5.20
CA MET A 83 12.19 6.04 -3.82
C MET A 83 11.50 7.40 -3.67
N LEU A 84 10.38 7.44 -2.95
CA LEU A 84 9.68 8.68 -2.64
C LEU A 84 10.15 9.27 -1.30
N PRO A 85 10.23 10.60 -1.17
CA PRO A 85 10.73 11.26 0.05
C PRO A 85 9.67 11.38 1.17
N TYR A 86 8.53 10.71 1.04
CA TYR A 86 7.41 10.76 1.97
C TYR A 86 6.79 9.36 2.14
N PRO A 87 6.09 9.08 3.25
CA PRO A 87 5.37 7.83 3.43
C PRO A 87 4.36 7.59 2.31
N TRP A 88 4.31 6.36 1.81
CA TRP A 88 3.40 5.99 0.74
C TRP A 88 3.01 4.51 0.83
N GLU A 89 1.87 4.18 0.24
CA GLU A 89 1.34 2.82 0.17
C GLU A 89 0.80 2.55 -1.22
N SER A 90 1.30 1.51 -1.90
CA SER A 90 0.70 1.09 -3.16
C SER A 90 -0.52 0.22 -2.86
N CYS A 91 -1.68 0.67 -3.32
CA CYS A 91 -2.86 -0.17 -3.39
C CYS A 91 -2.73 -1.02 -4.67
N ILE A 92 -2.65 -2.34 -4.52
CA ILE A 92 -2.39 -3.29 -5.61
C ILE A 92 -3.59 -4.22 -5.76
N ILE A 93 -4.05 -4.40 -7.00
CA ILE A 93 -5.06 -5.42 -7.31
C ILE A 93 -4.36 -6.77 -7.47
N LEU A 94 -4.82 -7.79 -6.73
CA LEU A 94 -4.29 -9.14 -6.91
C LEU A 94 -4.66 -9.73 -8.27
N GLY A 95 -5.91 -9.54 -8.71
CA GLY A 95 -6.38 -10.00 -10.02
C GLY A 95 -7.73 -9.40 -10.39
N GLY A 96 -8.01 -9.32 -11.69
CA GLY A 96 -9.24 -8.73 -12.20
C GLY A 96 -9.30 -7.21 -12.01
N GLY A 97 -9.92 -6.76 -10.91
CA GLY A 97 -10.14 -5.34 -10.59
C GLY A 97 -10.29 -5.09 -9.09
N TRP A 98 -10.65 -3.87 -8.71
CA TRP A 98 -10.98 -3.54 -7.32
C TRP A 98 -12.15 -4.38 -6.78
N SER A 99 -13.16 -4.59 -7.64
CA SER A 99 -14.32 -5.44 -7.38
C SER A 99 -14.20 -6.80 -8.06
N PHE A 100 -15.04 -7.76 -7.63
CA PHE A 100 -15.12 -9.08 -8.22
C PHE A 100 -15.40 -9.06 -9.72
N SER A 101 -14.69 -9.92 -10.44
CA SER A 101 -14.87 -10.25 -11.86
C SER A 101 -14.88 -11.77 -12.04
N TYR A 102 -15.84 -12.30 -12.81
CA TYR A 102 -15.95 -13.74 -13.07
C TYR A 102 -14.74 -14.35 -13.76
N ASN A 103 -14.03 -13.55 -14.56
CA ASN A 103 -12.86 -13.99 -15.35
C ASN A 103 -11.57 -13.35 -14.83
N ALA A 104 -11.47 -13.12 -13.51
CA ALA A 104 -10.29 -12.54 -12.92
C ALA A 104 -9.10 -13.51 -13.04
N ILE A 105 -7.95 -12.99 -13.48
CA ILE A 105 -6.68 -13.71 -13.50
C ILE A 105 -5.84 -13.16 -12.37
N MET A 106 -5.45 -14.01 -11.41
CA MET A 106 -4.61 -13.59 -10.29
C MET A 106 -3.17 -13.41 -10.74
N MET A 107 -2.52 -12.39 -10.18
CA MET A 107 -1.10 -12.16 -10.32
C MET A 107 -0.34 -13.40 -9.84
N PRO A 108 0.68 -13.88 -10.57
CA PRO A 108 1.53 -14.96 -10.10
C PRO A 108 2.24 -14.59 -8.79
N GLU A 109 2.41 -15.56 -7.89
CA GLU A 109 3.04 -15.38 -6.58
C GLU A 109 4.42 -14.70 -6.67
N ARG A 110 5.30 -15.20 -7.55
CA ARG A 110 6.61 -14.60 -7.77
C ARG A 110 6.54 -13.11 -8.09
N ARG A 111 5.60 -12.69 -8.93
CA ARG A 111 5.41 -11.26 -9.27
C ARG A 111 4.90 -10.47 -8.07
N LEU A 112 4.00 -11.04 -7.27
CA LEU A 112 3.51 -10.42 -6.04
C LEU A 112 4.64 -10.20 -5.03
N ILE A 113 5.48 -11.21 -4.79
CA ILE A 113 6.63 -11.13 -3.88
C ILE A 113 7.67 -10.13 -4.40
N HIS A 114 7.96 -10.15 -5.70
CA HIS A 114 8.91 -9.19 -6.31
C HIS A 114 8.43 -7.74 -6.13
N MET A 115 7.14 -7.51 -6.32
CA MET A 115 6.53 -6.20 -6.14
C MET A 115 6.56 -5.76 -4.67
N LEU A 116 6.26 -6.65 -3.73
CA LEU A 116 6.40 -6.37 -2.30
C LEU A 116 7.83 -5.94 -1.94
N ALA A 117 8.83 -6.70 -2.40
CA ALA A 117 10.23 -6.39 -2.16
C ALA A 117 10.65 -5.04 -2.80
N ASP A 118 10.16 -4.74 -4.01
CA ASP A 118 10.43 -3.46 -4.68
C ASP A 118 9.80 -2.27 -3.94
N ILE A 119 8.54 -2.42 -3.51
CA ILE A 119 7.82 -1.41 -2.72
C ILE A 119 8.57 -1.10 -1.43
N VAL A 120 8.96 -2.13 -0.67
CA VAL A 120 9.62 -1.95 0.64
C VAL A 120 11.02 -1.36 0.49
N ALA A 121 11.78 -1.79 -0.52
CA ALA A 121 13.10 -1.21 -0.81
C ALA A 121 13.04 0.27 -1.22
N LYS A 122 11.89 0.72 -1.74
CA LYS A 122 11.58 2.12 -2.05
C LYS A 122 10.84 2.84 -0.91
N GLY A 123 10.76 2.22 0.27
CA GLY A 123 10.21 2.82 1.50
C GLY A 123 8.68 2.88 1.58
N GLY A 124 7.97 2.09 0.78
CA GLY A 124 6.51 2.04 0.78
C GLY A 124 5.92 0.84 1.50
N ASN A 125 4.60 0.89 1.68
CA ASN A 125 3.77 -0.26 2.05
C ASN A 125 3.02 -0.82 0.83
N MET A 126 2.61 -2.08 0.91
CA MET A 126 1.72 -2.70 -0.07
C MET A 126 0.39 -3.02 0.60
N LEU A 127 -0.70 -2.47 0.05
CA LEU A 127 -2.07 -2.84 0.39
C LEU A 127 -2.63 -3.71 -0.75
N LEU A 128 -2.74 -5.02 -0.52
CA LEU A 128 -3.20 -5.96 -1.52
C LEU A 128 -4.73 -6.10 -1.49
N ASN A 129 -5.38 -5.86 -2.62
CA ASN A 129 -6.83 -5.94 -2.80
C ASN A 129 -7.26 -7.28 -3.39
N ILE A 130 -8.33 -7.84 -2.80
CA ILE A 130 -9.05 -9.01 -3.30
C ILE A 130 -10.54 -8.65 -3.33
N GLY A 131 -11.18 -8.73 -4.49
CA GLY A 131 -12.61 -8.47 -4.64
C GLY A 131 -13.44 -9.71 -4.28
N PRO A 132 -14.22 -9.71 -3.18
CA PRO A 132 -15.04 -10.86 -2.81
C PRO A 132 -16.21 -11.04 -3.79
N GLY A 133 -16.57 -12.30 -4.04
CA GLY A 133 -17.73 -12.72 -4.80
C GLY A 133 -19.06 -12.29 -4.16
N PRO A 134 -20.17 -12.39 -4.89
CA PRO A 134 -21.49 -11.96 -4.43
C PRO A 134 -22.02 -12.75 -3.21
N ASP A 135 -21.45 -13.93 -2.94
CA ASP A 135 -21.73 -14.76 -1.77
C ASP A 135 -20.73 -14.55 -0.62
N GLY A 136 -19.79 -13.61 -0.77
CA GLY A 136 -18.75 -13.30 0.20
C GLY A 136 -17.50 -14.19 0.12
N THR A 137 -17.45 -15.17 -0.80
CA THR A 137 -16.26 -16.00 -1.01
C THR A 137 -15.17 -15.27 -1.80
N TRP A 138 -13.92 -15.73 -1.71
CA TRP A 138 -12.83 -15.28 -2.57
C TRP A 138 -12.51 -16.35 -3.61
N TYR A 139 -11.77 -15.97 -4.65
CA TYR A 139 -11.19 -16.91 -5.60
C TYR A 139 -10.26 -17.90 -4.90
N ASP A 140 -10.31 -19.18 -5.27
CA ASP A 140 -9.39 -20.20 -4.74
C ASP A 140 -7.93 -19.79 -4.92
N GLU A 141 -7.58 -19.26 -6.09
CA GLU A 141 -6.24 -18.74 -6.39
C GLU A 141 -5.82 -17.59 -5.46
N ALA A 142 -6.75 -16.79 -4.94
CA ALA A 142 -6.42 -15.71 -4.01
C ALA A 142 -5.95 -16.27 -2.65
N TYR A 143 -6.58 -17.36 -2.18
CA TYR A 143 -6.12 -18.07 -0.99
C TYR A 143 -4.72 -18.68 -1.20
N ASP A 144 -4.48 -19.28 -2.37
CA ASP A 144 -3.17 -19.80 -2.71
C ASP A 144 -2.09 -18.71 -2.70
N ARG A 145 -2.33 -17.56 -3.35
CA ARG A 145 -1.37 -16.45 -3.36
C ARG A 145 -1.04 -15.93 -1.97
N LEU A 146 -2.04 -15.81 -1.10
CA LEU A 146 -1.83 -15.38 0.29
C LEU A 146 -1.02 -16.41 1.08
N ARG A 147 -1.33 -17.71 0.92
CA ARG A 147 -0.59 -18.79 1.58
C ARG A 147 0.86 -18.82 1.12
N GLU A 148 1.12 -18.82 -0.18
CA GLU A 148 2.46 -18.85 -0.76
C GLU A 148 3.27 -17.60 -0.34
N THR A 149 2.67 -16.42 -0.37
CA THR A 149 3.30 -15.18 0.13
C THR A 149 3.63 -15.26 1.62
N GLY A 150 2.71 -15.82 2.43
CA GLY A 150 2.93 -16.04 3.86
C GLY A 150 4.05 -17.04 4.15
N GLU A 151 4.14 -18.12 3.39
CA GLU A 151 5.22 -19.11 3.47
C GLU A 151 6.59 -18.46 3.17
N TRP A 152 6.66 -17.61 2.15
CA TRP A 152 7.87 -16.85 1.83
C TRP A 152 8.23 -15.83 2.91
N LEU A 153 7.24 -15.08 3.44
CA LEU A 153 7.45 -14.10 4.52
C LEU A 153 7.87 -14.75 5.84
N ARG A 154 7.46 -15.99 6.11
CA ARG A 154 7.93 -16.72 7.30
C ARG A 154 9.44 -16.94 7.29
N ILE A 155 10.04 -17.07 6.12
CA ILE A 155 11.48 -17.28 5.94
C ILE A 155 12.21 -15.93 5.80
N ASN A 156 11.66 -15.03 4.99
CA ASN A 156 12.35 -13.80 4.55
C ASN A 156 11.82 -12.52 5.20
N GLY A 157 10.88 -12.63 6.14
CA GLY A 157 10.15 -11.49 6.71
C GLY A 157 11.03 -10.46 7.41
N ASN A 158 12.20 -10.85 7.93
CA ASN A 158 13.17 -9.92 8.52
C ASN A 158 13.71 -8.89 7.50
N ALA A 159 13.71 -9.22 6.21
CA ALA A 159 14.10 -8.31 5.14
C ALA A 159 12.94 -7.37 4.70
N ILE A 160 11.74 -7.56 5.23
CA ILE A 160 10.52 -6.82 4.89
C ILE A 160 10.04 -6.01 6.09
N TYR A 161 9.61 -6.71 7.14
CA TYR A 161 8.98 -6.10 8.31
C TYR A 161 9.97 -5.22 9.08
N ASN A 162 9.49 -4.05 9.50
CA ASN A 162 10.27 -3.10 10.31
C ASN A 162 11.59 -2.63 9.70
N THR A 163 11.79 -2.82 8.39
CA THR A 163 13.00 -2.35 7.71
C THR A 163 12.89 -0.88 7.30
N ARG A 164 14.00 -0.32 6.82
CA ARG A 164 14.08 0.99 6.17
C ARG A 164 14.79 0.85 4.82
N PRO A 165 14.44 1.67 3.82
CA PRO A 165 15.17 1.70 2.56
C PRO A 165 16.62 2.14 2.81
N ILE A 166 17.58 1.55 2.10
CA ILE A 166 18.99 1.94 2.13
C ILE A 166 19.54 2.03 0.70
N ALA A 167 20.29 3.09 0.41
CA ALA A 167 20.86 3.30 -0.93
C ALA A 167 21.76 2.11 -1.33
N PRO A 168 21.71 1.66 -2.60
CA PRO A 168 21.07 2.32 -3.74
C PRO A 168 19.57 2.04 -3.91
N TYR A 169 18.91 1.41 -2.92
CA TYR A 169 17.50 0.97 -2.92
C TYR A 169 17.22 -0.16 -3.90
N THR A 170 17.66 0.00 -5.15
CA THR A 170 17.55 -0.98 -6.22
C THR A 170 18.82 -0.97 -7.08
N ASP A 171 19.27 -2.14 -7.53
CA ASP A 171 20.33 -2.30 -8.54
C ASP A 171 19.98 -3.52 -9.41
N GLY A 172 19.44 -3.28 -10.61
CA GLY A 172 18.89 -4.33 -11.46
C GLY A 172 17.83 -5.17 -10.73
N LYS A 173 18.15 -6.44 -10.46
CA LYS A 173 17.29 -7.40 -9.72
C LYS A 173 17.48 -7.36 -8.20
N LEU A 174 18.34 -6.49 -7.68
CA LEU A 174 18.60 -6.38 -6.25
C LEU A 174 17.70 -5.34 -5.60
N ARG A 175 17.22 -5.66 -4.40
CA ARG A 175 16.44 -4.77 -3.53
C ARG A 175 17.10 -4.70 -2.16
N PHE A 176 17.28 -3.48 -1.67
CA PHE A 176 18.08 -3.21 -0.49
C PHE A 176 17.21 -2.65 0.64
N THR A 177 17.24 -3.32 1.79
CA THR A 177 16.57 -2.87 3.01
C THR A 177 17.51 -3.01 4.20
N ARG A 178 17.27 -2.22 5.26
CA ARG A 178 18.04 -2.26 6.51
C ARG A 178 17.13 -2.53 7.70
N GLY A 179 17.48 -3.54 8.49
CA GLY A 179 16.82 -3.86 9.76
C GLY A 179 17.07 -2.81 10.83
N LYS A 180 16.24 -2.81 11.88
CA LYS A 180 16.40 -1.91 13.05
C LYS A 180 17.71 -2.17 13.82
N ASP A 181 18.22 -3.39 13.73
CA ASP A 181 19.49 -3.85 14.32
C ASP A 181 20.73 -3.40 13.51
N GLY A 182 20.53 -2.74 12.37
CA GLY A 182 21.60 -2.35 11.45
C GLY A 182 21.94 -3.39 10.40
N SER A 183 21.31 -4.57 10.42
CA SER A 183 21.52 -5.61 9.40
C SER A 183 21.08 -5.13 8.02
N ALA A 184 21.92 -5.33 7.01
CA ALA A 184 21.57 -5.08 5.62
C ALA A 184 21.01 -6.34 4.97
N TYR A 185 19.86 -6.23 4.33
CA TYR A 185 19.22 -7.29 3.55
C TYR A 185 19.25 -6.94 2.07
N ILE A 186 19.61 -7.93 1.25
CA ILE A 186 19.68 -7.81 -0.20
C ILE A 186 18.83 -8.94 -0.78
N ILE A 187 17.71 -8.57 -1.40
CA ILE A 187 16.77 -9.52 -2.01
C ILE A 187 17.05 -9.57 -3.51
N TYR A 188 17.27 -10.78 -4.05
CA TYR A 188 17.42 -11.02 -5.48
C TYR A 188 16.08 -11.45 -6.09
N LEU A 189 15.58 -10.66 -7.05
CA LEU A 189 14.35 -10.93 -7.78
C LEU A 189 14.59 -11.96 -8.89
N LEU A 190 14.63 -13.25 -8.53
CA LEU A 190 14.87 -14.38 -9.44
C LEU A 190 13.67 -14.59 -10.38
N ASP A 191 13.87 -14.60 -11.70
CA ASP A 191 12.79 -14.90 -12.63
C ASP A 191 12.41 -16.39 -12.62
N GLU A 192 11.20 -16.73 -13.05
CA GLU A 192 10.66 -18.10 -12.98
C GLU A 192 11.52 -19.15 -13.69
N ASN A 193 12.11 -18.79 -14.82
CA ASN A 193 12.96 -19.68 -15.63
C ASN A 193 14.45 -19.36 -15.51
N GLU A 194 14.82 -18.50 -14.56
CA GLU A 194 16.21 -18.14 -14.32
C GLU A 194 16.87 -19.13 -13.35
N LYS A 195 18.07 -19.60 -13.72
CA LYS A 195 18.91 -20.32 -12.78
C LYS A 195 19.53 -19.31 -11.83
N LEU A 196 19.45 -19.59 -10.53
CA LEU A 196 20.10 -18.79 -9.50
C LEU A 196 21.57 -18.55 -9.88
N PRO A 197 22.03 -17.30 -10.01
CA PRO A 197 23.42 -17.04 -10.35
C PRO A 197 24.35 -17.53 -9.24
N SER A 198 25.53 -18.04 -9.63
CA SER A 198 26.56 -18.50 -8.69
C SER A 198 27.19 -17.36 -7.89
N SER A 199 27.07 -16.13 -8.36
CA SER A 199 27.55 -14.92 -7.68
C SER A 199 26.71 -13.71 -8.07
N VAL A 200 26.50 -12.82 -7.11
CA VAL A 200 25.87 -11.50 -7.30
C VAL A 200 26.92 -10.43 -7.02
N ARG A 201 27.02 -9.43 -7.89
CA ARG A 201 27.93 -8.29 -7.70
C ARG A 201 27.13 -7.05 -7.33
N ILE A 202 27.56 -6.36 -6.28
CA ILE A 202 26.90 -5.16 -5.76
C ILE A 202 27.85 -3.99 -5.98
N SER A 203 27.37 -2.94 -6.66
CA SER A 203 28.17 -1.75 -6.91
C SER A 203 27.69 -0.60 -6.00
N GLY A 204 28.62 0.09 -5.33
CA GLY A 204 28.30 1.31 -4.59
C GLY A 204 27.44 1.14 -3.34
N PHE A 205 27.30 -0.08 -2.80
CA PHE A 205 26.67 -0.30 -1.51
C PHE A 205 27.65 0.03 -0.38
N ILE A 206 27.29 1.00 0.45
CA ILE A 206 28.01 1.38 1.66
C ILE A 206 27.09 1.01 2.84
N PRO A 207 27.42 -0.02 3.64
CA PRO A 207 26.59 -0.50 4.74
C PRO A 207 26.23 0.58 5.77
#